data_AF-B0W6Q4-F1
#
_entry.id   AF-B0W6Q4-F1
#
_cell.length_a   1.000
_cell.length_b   1.000
_cell.length_c   1.000
_cell.angle_alpha   90.00
_cell.angle_beta   90.00
_cell.angle_gamma   90.00
#
_symmetry.space_group_name_H-M   'P 1'
#
loop_
_entity.id
_entity.type
_entity.pdbx_description
1 polymer ?
#
loop_
_entity_poly.entity_id
_entity_poly.type
_entity_poly.pdbx_seq_one_letter_code
_entity_poly.pdbx_strand_id
1 'polypeptide(L)'
;MPSNTNKSPVIHAEHNLGLQSWCVKYIYEYAHRLILRYKTECGRPTGANGSVNSSSGNSNSNTTSNNNNTTTGGSSSLLAVLGAGNNSIVKYLNCAILINPDVATFWNLRRQLFARNRLDITKEFQFATVVLSKKPKSNEAFAYRRWLYLFQSYDAIDWSFEIGLCEKCADKSTTNYHAWCHRQWAIMKAPHLLKFEIFKTEKFIRKHIHDYSCYNHRQFVLAKMSEVGYYDEDDGRNFEELFRYAGQLLNDATIDNVDDLLSWLAPSILREGMNEIRLHSFLFCLNLAAYDLRFCEELRALYGESHAFENHRRFMVKFIVDQCRGAACSLTDAGSGGNGVTGQQPMSKITKLDDQDSVFLRAIKNSEMNRTAPQHKKWCKLFLGFDIE
;
A
#
# COMPACT_ATOMS: atom_id res chain seq x y z
N MET A 1 -43.17 -27.42 0.58
CA MET A 1 -42.86 -27.92 1.94
C MET A 1 -41.58 -27.25 2.43
N PRO A 2 -41.59 -26.39 3.45
CA PRO A 2 -40.35 -25.92 4.03
C PRO A 2 -39.76 -27.08 4.83
N SER A 3 -38.67 -27.67 4.35
CA SER A 3 -37.98 -28.75 5.07
C SER A 3 -37.38 -28.16 6.35
N ASN A 4 -38.07 -28.36 7.47
CA ASN A 4 -37.63 -27.97 8.81
C ASN A 4 -36.52 -28.92 9.28
N THR A 5 -35.38 -28.88 8.58
CA THR A 5 -34.23 -29.71 8.88
C THR A 5 -33.29 -28.95 9.82
N ASN A 6 -32.84 -29.61 10.89
CA ASN A 6 -31.80 -29.15 11.82
C ASN A 6 -30.45 -29.03 11.10
N LYS A 7 -30.31 -28.01 10.24
CA LYS A 7 -29.12 -27.75 9.43
C LYS A 7 -28.29 -26.66 10.08
N SER A 8 -27.02 -26.96 10.30
CA SER A 8 -26.04 -25.97 10.71
C SER A 8 -26.00 -24.81 9.70
N PRO A 9 -25.93 -23.54 10.14
CA PRO A 9 -25.73 -22.41 9.25
C PRO A 9 -24.32 -22.36 8.65
N VAL A 10 -23.38 -23.15 9.19
CA VAL A 10 -22.00 -23.25 8.71
C VAL A 10 -21.92 -24.37 7.68
N ILE A 11 -21.48 -24.03 6.47
CA ILE A 11 -21.32 -24.95 5.35
C ILE A 11 -19.83 -25.06 5.05
N HIS A 12 -19.31 -26.28 4.96
CA HIS A 12 -17.94 -26.54 4.56
C HIS A 12 -17.94 -27.33 3.25
N ALA A 13 -17.21 -26.86 2.26
CA ALA A 13 -17.04 -27.52 0.98
C ALA A 13 -15.58 -27.40 0.53
N GLU A 14 -14.91 -28.53 0.37
CA GLU A 14 -13.49 -28.62 0.01
C GLU A 14 -12.59 -27.77 0.94
N HIS A 15 -12.10 -26.64 0.45
CA HIS A 15 -11.22 -25.70 1.17
C HIS A 15 -11.94 -24.39 1.55
N ASN A 16 -13.27 -24.35 1.43
CA ASN A 16 -14.07 -23.15 1.65
C ASN A 16 -15.05 -23.33 2.81
N LEU A 17 -15.18 -22.28 3.62
CA LEU A 17 -16.17 -22.16 4.67
C LEU A 17 -17.19 -21.07 4.29
N GLY A 18 -18.47 -21.45 4.27
CA GLY A 18 -19.60 -20.56 4.03
C GLY A 18 -20.47 -20.41 5.28
N LEU A 19 -21.10 -19.25 5.39
CA LEU A 19 -22.10 -18.96 6.42
C LEU A 19 -23.41 -18.58 5.73
N GLN A 20 -24.51 -19.23 6.11
CA GLN A 20 -25.82 -18.93 5.53
C GLN A 20 -26.25 -17.49 5.87
N SER A 21 -26.77 -16.76 4.89
CA SER A 21 -27.06 -15.32 5.02
C SER A 21 -28.02 -14.99 6.16
N TRP A 22 -29.02 -15.83 6.42
CA TRP A 22 -30.06 -15.58 7.44
C TRP A 22 -29.49 -15.47 8.86
N CYS A 23 -28.38 -16.17 9.16
CA CYS A 23 -27.81 -16.17 10.50
C CYS A 23 -26.79 -15.04 10.74
N VAL A 24 -26.27 -14.41 9.68
CA VAL A 24 -25.16 -13.44 9.75
C VAL A 24 -25.47 -12.29 10.69
N LYS A 25 -26.68 -11.71 10.59
CA LYS A 25 -27.12 -10.59 11.44
C LYS A 25 -27.10 -10.99 12.92
N TYR A 26 -27.76 -12.11 13.26
CA TYR A 26 -27.89 -12.57 14.64
C TYR A 26 -26.55 -12.95 15.26
N ILE A 27 -25.71 -13.67 14.50
CA ILE A 27 -24.36 -14.06 14.95
C ILE A 27 -23.49 -12.83 15.15
N TYR A 28 -23.48 -11.90 14.19
CA TYR A 28 -22.69 -10.68 14.27
C TYR A 28 -23.12 -9.79 15.45
N GLU A 29 -24.42 -9.54 15.63
CA GLU A 29 -24.95 -8.76 16.75
C GLU A 29 -24.61 -9.39 18.12
N TYR A 30 -24.72 -10.72 18.22
CA TYR A 30 -24.36 -11.45 19.42
C TYR A 30 -22.85 -11.33 19.72
N ALA A 31 -21.99 -11.62 18.73
CA ALA A 31 -20.54 -11.51 18.88
C ALA A 31 -20.12 -10.07 19.21
N HIS A 32 -20.66 -9.07 18.50
CA HIS A 32 -20.40 -7.66 18.73
C HIS A 32 -20.73 -7.24 20.15
N ARG A 33 -21.92 -7.60 20.67
CA ARG A 33 -22.32 -7.30 22.05
C ARG A 33 -21.39 -7.92 23.08
N LEU A 34 -20.97 -9.18 22.89
CA LEU A 34 -20.03 -9.82 23.80
C LEU A 34 -18.63 -9.19 23.76
N ILE A 35 -18.15 -8.82 22.58
CA ILE A 35 -16.86 -8.11 22.42
C ILE A 35 -16.89 -6.75 23.12
N LEU A 36 -17.98 -5.99 23.00
CA LEU A 36 -18.11 -4.70 23.67
C LEU A 36 -18.20 -4.84 25.19
N ARG A 37 -18.93 -5.84 25.71
CA ARG A 37 -18.96 -6.14 27.15
C ARG A 37 -17.56 -6.45 27.69
N TYR A 38 -16.82 -7.31 27.00
CA TYR A 38 -15.44 -7.63 27.34
C TYR A 38 -14.55 -6.36 27.40
N LYS A 39 -14.69 -5.46 26.41
CA LYS A 39 -13.96 -4.18 26.39
C LYS A 39 -14.29 -3.32 27.60
N THR A 40 -15.57 -3.21 27.98
CA THR A 40 -15.98 -2.42 29.14
C THR A 40 -15.49 -2.99 30.47
N GLU A 41 -15.43 -4.31 30.58
CA GLU A 41 -14.97 -4.99 31.80
C GLU A 41 -13.45 -4.90 31.96
N CYS A 42 -12.69 -5.06 30.86
CA CYS A 42 -11.23 -4.90 30.87
C CYS A 42 -10.75 -3.45 31.03
N GLY A 43 -11.62 -2.47 30.77
CA GLY A 43 -11.32 -1.05 30.88
C GLY A 43 -11.53 -0.46 32.29
N ARG A 44 -12.05 -1.25 33.26
CA ARG A 44 -12.17 -0.80 34.65
C ARG A 44 -10.81 -0.92 35.34
N PRO A 45 -10.24 0.17 35.89
CA PRO A 45 -9.03 0.08 36.69
C PRO A 45 -9.32 -0.81 37.91
N THR A 46 -8.48 -1.84 38.08
CA THR A 46 -8.47 -2.68 39.28
C THR A 46 -7.97 -1.84 40.46
N GLY A 47 -8.89 -1.14 41.13
CA GLY A 47 -8.54 -0.25 42.25
C GLY A 47 -9.62 0.74 42.60
N ALA A 48 -10.83 0.28 42.90
CA ALA A 48 -11.85 1.07 43.60
C ALA A 48 -12.69 0.15 44.49
N ASN A 49 -12.02 -0.64 45.33
CA ASN A 49 -12.63 -1.10 46.58
C ASN A 49 -12.20 -0.12 47.66
N GLY A 50 -13.20 0.53 48.28
CA GLY A 50 -13.02 1.68 49.14
C GLY A 50 -12.28 1.40 50.44
N SER A 51 -11.58 2.44 50.89
CA SER A 51 -11.34 2.71 52.30
C SER A 51 -11.43 4.21 52.50
N VAL A 52 -12.64 4.72 52.72
CA VAL A 52 -12.82 5.99 53.41
C VAL A 52 -13.12 5.65 54.86
N ASN A 53 -12.05 5.59 55.65
CA ASN A 53 -12.13 5.74 57.10
C ASN A 53 -12.37 7.22 57.39
N SER A 54 -13.55 7.55 57.89
CA SER A 54 -13.77 8.78 58.65
C SER A 54 -14.62 8.45 59.86
N SER A 55 -13.93 8.34 60.99
CA SER A 55 -14.48 8.28 62.33
C SER A 55 -15.14 9.61 62.73
N SER A 56 -16.29 9.51 63.41
CA SER A 56 -16.71 10.25 64.63
C SER A 56 -18.12 10.85 64.52
N GLY A 57 -19.03 10.45 65.43
CA GLY A 57 -20.24 11.22 65.73
C GLY A 57 -21.53 10.45 66.09
N ASN A 58 -21.57 9.89 67.30
CA ASN A 58 -22.70 9.77 68.24
C ASN A 58 -24.17 9.55 67.81
N SER A 59 -24.73 8.45 68.36
CA SER A 59 -25.93 8.34 69.24
C SER A 59 -27.38 8.22 68.70
N ASN A 60 -28.01 7.10 69.14
CA ASN A 60 -29.43 6.82 69.44
C ASN A 60 -30.44 6.80 68.27
N SER A 61 -31.43 5.90 68.15
CA SER A 61 -32.17 5.04 69.10
C SER A 61 -32.98 3.93 68.36
N ASN A 62 -33.34 2.88 69.11
CA ASN A 62 -34.39 1.84 68.95
C ASN A 62 -35.36 1.90 67.75
N THR A 63 -35.62 0.78 67.05
CA THR A 63 -36.86 -0.06 67.19
C THR A 63 -36.91 -1.31 66.28
N THR A 64 -37.43 -2.41 66.87
CA THR A 64 -38.30 -3.50 66.36
C THR A 64 -37.95 -4.40 65.15
N SER A 65 -37.98 -5.71 65.45
CA SER A 65 -38.27 -6.91 64.63
C SER A 65 -39.17 -6.72 63.38
N ASN A 66 -38.80 -7.35 62.25
CA ASN A 66 -39.60 -8.43 61.66
C ASN A 66 -38.94 -9.17 60.48
N ASN A 67 -39.17 -10.49 60.48
CA ASN A 67 -38.93 -11.45 59.40
C ASN A 67 -39.53 -11.03 58.05
N ASN A 68 -38.87 -11.38 56.94
CA ASN A 68 -39.43 -12.29 55.95
C ASN A 68 -38.41 -12.73 54.88
N ASN A 69 -38.40 -14.04 54.65
CA ASN A 69 -37.73 -14.73 53.55
C ASN A 69 -38.16 -14.19 52.19
N THR A 70 -37.22 -14.05 51.26
CA THR A 70 -37.46 -14.37 49.84
C THR A 70 -36.17 -14.81 49.17
N THR A 71 -36.19 -16.07 48.75
CA THR A 71 -35.22 -16.75 47.90
C THR A 71 -35.02 -16.03 46.57
N THR A 72 -33.80 -15.61 46.24
CA THR A 72 -33.34 -15.48 44.84
C THR A 72 -31.93 -16.04 44.72
N GLY A 73 -31.86 -17.35 44.40
CA GLY A 73 -30.67 -17.94 43.81
C GLY A 73 -30.47 -17.38 42.40
N GLY A 74 -29.25 -16.97 42.08
CA GLY A 74 -28.94 -16.44 40.74
C GLY A 74 -27.55 -15.86 40.52
N SER A 75 -26.65 -15.85 41.51
CA SER A 75 -25.36 -15.16 41.37
C SER A 75 -24.15 -16.09 41.22
N SER A 76 -24.33 -17.42 41.38
CA SER A 76 -23.22 -18.38 41.39
C SER A 76 -22.91 -19.01 40.02
N SER A 77 -23.76 -18.84 38.99
CA SER A 77 -23.49 -19.38 37.64
C SER A 77 -22.77 -18.41 36.69
N LEU A 78 -22.81 -17.10 36.95
CA LEU A 78 -22.20 -16.09 36.06
C LEU A 78 -20.67 -16.04 36.18
N LEU A 79 -20.13 -16.30 37.37
CA LEU A 79 -18.67 -16.33 37.61
C LEU A 79 -18.00 -17.57 37.00
N ALA A 80 -18.73 -18.69 36.86
CA ALA A 80 -18.22 -19.91 36.23
C ALA A 80 -17.99 -19.76 34.71
N VAL A 81 -18.79 -18.94 34.02
CA VAL A 81 -18.61 -18.63 32.59
C VAL A 81 -17.36 -17.76 32.35
N LEU A 82 -16.98 -16.96 33.34
CA LEU A 82 -15.87 -16.00 33.24
C LEU A 82 -14.50 -16.67 33.42
N GLY A 83 -14.40 -17.79 34.15
CA GLY A 83 -13.18 -18.61 34.22
C GLY A 83 -12.80 -19.25 32.87
N ALA A 84 -13.79 -19.45 31.98
CA ALA A 84 -13.63 -19.91 30.60
C ALA A 84 -13.50 -18.74 29.57
N GLY A 85 -13.38 -17.50 30.05
CA GLY A 85 -13.57 -16.27 29.27
C GLY A 85 -12.49 -15.91 28.24
N ASN A 86 -11.27 -16.41 28.39
CA ASN A 86 -10.12 -15.96 27.56
C ASN A 86 -10.10 -16.57 26.14
N ASN A 87 -10.44 -17.86 26.00
CA ASN A 87 -10.55 -18.49 24.67
C ASN A 87 -11.87 -18.12 23.96
N SER A 88 -12.87 -17.69 24.73
CA SER A 88 -14.18 -17.34 24.22
C SER A 88 -14.18 -16.03 23.45
N ILE A 89 -13.45 -15.00 23.93
CA ILE A 89 -13.38 -13.70 23.25
C ILE A 89 -12.71 -13.79 21.86
N VAL A 90 -11.66 -14.61 21.72
CA VAL A 90 -10.96 -14.81 20.43
C VAL A 90 -11.91 -15.39 19.38
N LYS A 91 -12.78 -16.34 19.76
CA LYS A 91 -13.79 -16.93 18.86
C LYS A 91 -14.78 -15.87 18.36
N TYR A 92 -15.25 -15.00 19.24
CA TYR A 92 -16.16 -13.91 18.86
C TYR A 92 -15.46 -12.89 17.97
N LEU A 93 -14.21 -12.52 18.26
CA LEU A 93 -13.40 -11.64 17.41
C LEU A 93 -13.16 -12.24 16.03
N ASN A 94 -12.82 -13.53 15.94
CA ASN A 94 -12.65 -14.23 14.67
C ASN A 94 -13.92 -14.12 13.83
N CYS A 95 -15.07 -14.44 14.41
CA CYS A 95 -16.34 -14.39 13.72
C CYS A 95 -16.71 -12.95 13.27
N ALA A 96 -16.61 -11.99 14.18
CA ALA A 96 -16.99 -10.60 13.90
C ALA A 96 -16.11 -9.97 12.81
N ILE A 97 -14.79 -10.21 12.83
CA ILE A 97 -13.85 -9.67 11.84
C ILE A 97 -14.02 -10.36 10.47
N LEU A 98 -14.28 -11.68 10.44
CA LEU A 98 -14.55 -12.38 9.18
C LEU A 98 -15.83 -11.88 8.49
N ILE A 99 -16.81 -11.41 9.25
CA ILE A 99 -18.04 -10.80 8.73
C ILE A 99 -17.80 -9.34 8.32
N ASN A 100 -17.21 -8.54 9.22
CA ASN A 100 -16.93 -7.13 9.03
C ASN A 100 -15.54 -6.75 9.58
N PRO A 101 -14.51 -6.72 8.71
CA PRO A 101 -13.15 -6.43 9.16
C PRO A 101 -12.87 -4.94 9.32
N ASP A 102 -13.75 -4.03 8.91
CA ASP A 102 -13.44 -2.59 8.92
C ASP A 102 -13.80 -1.91 10.26
N VAL A 103 -13.88 -2.70 11.32
CA VAL A 103 -14.09 -2.23 12.70
C VAL A 103 -12.75 -2.19 13.44
N ALA A 104 -12.11 -1.03 13.46
CA ALA A 104 -10.80 -0.82 14.09
C ALA A 104 -10.75 -1.27 15.56
N THR A 105 -11.86 -1.16 16.30
CA THR A 105 -11.96 -1.63 17.69
C THR A 105 -11.64 -3.12 17.83
N PHE A 106 -12.05 -3.96 16.87
CA PHE A 106 -11.81 -5.40 16.95
C PHE A 106 -10.34 -5.75 16.74
N TRP A 107 -9.67 -5.11 15.79
CA TRP A 107 -8.23 -5.27 15.58
C TRP A 107 -7.41 -4.73 16.75
N ASN A 108 -7.83 -3.61 17.36
CA ASN A 108 -7.24 -3.10 18.60
C ASN A 108 -7.31 -4.13 19.73
N LEU A 109 -8.45 -4.80 19.90
CA LEU A 109 -8.57 -5.88 20.90
C LEU A 109 -7.67 -7.07 20.57
N ARG A 110 -7.55 -7.46 19.29
CA ARG A 110 -6.57 -8.49 18.89
C ARG A 110 -5.14 -8.08 19.24
N ARG A 111 -4.73 -6.83 18.97
CA ARG A 111 -3.41 -6.30 19.38
C ARG A 111 -3.18 -6.43 20.88
N GLN A 112 -4.18 -6.11 21.70
CA GLN A 112 -4.09 -6.26 23.17
C GLN A 112 -3.97 -7.73 23.60
N LEU A 113 -4.71 -8.63 22.97
CA LEU A 113 -4.61 -10.07 23.25
C LEU A 113 -3.26 -10.64 22.84
N PHE A 114 -2.73 -10.22 21.69
CA PHE A 114 -1.37 -10.56 21.24
C PHE A 114 -0.32 -10.07 22.24
N ALA A 115 -0.38 -8.81 22.67
CA ALA A 115 0.55 -8.24 23.65
C ALA A 115 0.51 -8.95 25.02
N ARG A 116 -0.58 -9.64 25.34
CA ARG A 116 -0.73 -10.48 26.53
C ARG A 116 -0.35 -11.95 26.29
N ASN A 117 0.35 -12.24 25.19
CA ASN A 117 0.75 -13.59 24.76
C ASN A 117 -0.42 -14.57 24.67
N ARG A 118 -1.61 -14.09 24.24
CA ARG A 118 -2.81 -14.92 24.05
C ARG A 118 -3.04 -15.33 22.59
N LEU A 119 -2.30 -14.73 21.66
CA LEU A 119 -2.38 -15.02 20.24
C LEU A 119 -0.98 -15.35 19.72
N ASP A 120 -0.93 -16.31 18.80
CA ASP A 120 0.29 -16.75 18.14
C ASP A 120 0.50 -15.97 16.84
N ILE A 121 1.71 -15.50 16.59
CA ILE A 121 2.01 -14.63 15.45
C ILE A 121 1.76 -15.32 14.10
N THR A 122 2.12 -16.60 13.97
CA THR A 122 1.92 -17.36 12.74
C THR A 122 0.43 -17.52 12.44
N LYS A 123 -0.38 -17.84 13.45
CA LYS A 123 -1.84 -17.92 13.33
C LYS A 123 -2.48 -16.56 13.01
N GLU A 124 -1.93 -15.46 13.54
CA GLU A 124 -2.45 -14.12 13.24
C GLU A 124 -2.16 -13.67 11.80
N PHE A 125 -0.98 -14.01 11.25
CA PHE A 125 -0.73 -13.82 9.82
C PHE A 125 -1.68 -14.65 8.96
N GLN A 126 -1.92 -15.92 9.30
CA GLN A 126 -2.88 -16.78 8.60
C GLN A 126 -4.30 -16.20 8.68
N PHE A 127 -4.72 -15.74 9.87
CA PHE A 127 -6.03 -15.14 10.07
C PHE A 127 -6.23 -13.89 9.21
N ALA A 128 -5.26 -12.97 9.19
CA ALA A 128 -5.32 -11.78 8.34
C ALA A 128 -5.35 -12.14 6.84
N THR A 129 -4.64 -13.20 6.43
CA THR A 129 -4.71 -13.72 5.04
C THR A 129 -6.12 -14.23 4.71
N VAL A 130 -6.77 -14.97 5.62
CA VAL A 130 -8.17 -15.42 5.43
C VAL A 130 -9.11 -14.22 5.31
N VAL A 131 -8.95 -13.20 6.17
CA VAL A 131 -9.75 -11.97 6.09
C VAL A 131 -9.59 -11.29 4.72
N LEU A 132 -8.35 -11.09 4.26
CA LEU A 132 -8.06 -10.49 2.96
C LEU A 132 -8.56 -11.34 1.78
N SER A 133 -8.58 -12.66 1.93
CA SER A 133 -9.12 -13.56 0.90
C SER A 133 -10.60 -13.31 0.61
N LYS A 134 -11.36 -12.85 1.62
CA LYS A 134 -12.79 -12.52 1.54
C LYS A 134 -13.06 -11.03 1.34
N LYS A 135 -12.25 -10.17 1.95
CA LYS A 135 -12.37 -8.70 1.93
C LYS A 135 -11.03 -8.08 1.50
N PRO A 136 -10.68 -8.16 0.21
CA PRO A 136 -9.36 -7.80 -0.29
C PRO A 136 -9.01 -6.31 -0.15
N LYS A 137 -10.01 -5.45 0.05
CA LYS A 137 -9.85 -3.99 0.26
C LYS A 137 -9.77 -3.58 1.74
N SER A 138 -9.75 -4.51 2.69
CA SER A 138 -9.74 -4.14 4.12
C SER A 138 -8.41 -3.53 4.54
N ASN A 139 -8.41 -2.21 4.73
CA ASN A 139 -7.24 -1.46 5.19
C ASN A 139 -6.82 -1.88 6.61
N GLU A 140 -7.78 -2.20 7.48
CA GLU A 140 -7.50 -2.66 8.85
C GLU A 140 -6.73 -3.97 8.87
N ALA A 141 -7.06 -4.91 7.97
CA ALA A 141 -6.33 -6.17 7.84
C ALA A 141 -4.88 -5.92 7.39
N PHE A 142 -4.66 -5.08 6.37
CA PHE A 142 -3.31 -4.69 5.96
C PHE A 142 -2.54 -3.95 7.06
N ALA A 143 -3.20 -3.07 7.81
CA ALA A 143 -2.60 -2.35 8.93
C ALA A 143 -2.19 -3.30 10.06
N TYR A 144 -3.03 -4.30 10.37
CA TYR A 144 -2.71 -5.33 11.34
C TYR A 144 -1.51 -6.18 10.91
N ARG A 145 -1.43 -6.57 9.62
CA ARG A 145 -0.26 -7.28 9.08
C ARG A 145 1.03 -6.47 9.22
N ARG A 146 1.03 -5.19 8.83
CA ARG A 146 2.19 -4.30 9.02
C ARG A 146 2.61 -4.21 10.48
N TRP A 147 1.64 -4.19 11.39
CA TRP A 147 1.90 -4.17 12.83
C TRP A 147 2.52 -5.49 13.32
N LEU A 148 2.05 -6.65 12.84
CA LEU A 148 2.65 -7.95 13.21
C LEU A 148 4.12 -8.06 12.79
N TYR A 149 4.49 -7.48 11.64
CA TYR A 149 5.88 -7.46 11.18
C TYR A 149 6.82 -6.65 12.09
N LEU A 150 6.31 -5.82 13.00
CA LEU A 150 7.14 -5.16 14.02
C LEU A 150 7.71 -6.15 15.06
N PHE A 151 7.19 -7.37 15.12
CA PHE A 151 7.60 -8.43 16.04
C PHE A 151 8.32 -9.59 15.34
N GLN A 152 8.78 -9.39 14.11
CA GLN A 152 9.58 -10.36 13.36
C GLN A 152 10.96 -9.76 13.03
N SER A 153 11.99 -10.60 13.01
CA SER A 153 13.28 -10.21 12.44
C SER A 153 13.16 -10.11 10.93
N TYR A 154 13.97 -9.23 10.33
CA TYR A 154 13.96 -9.02 8.88
C TYR A 154 14.18 -10.33 8.10
N ASP A 155 15.12 -11.16 8.53
CA ASP A 155 15.48 -12.43 7.86
C ASP A 155 14.40 -13.51 7.96
N ALA A 156 13.46 -13.38 8.91
CA ALA A 156 12.35 -14.33 9.06
C ALA A 156 11.16 -14.02 8.15
N ILE A 157 11.14 -12.85 7.51
CA ILE A 157 9.99 -12.38 6.72
C ILE A 157 10.12 -12.86 5.28
N ASP A 158 9.16 -13.66 4.83
CA ASP A 158 8.99 -13.96 3.41
C ASP A 158 8.31 -12.80 2.68
N TRP A 159 9.13 -11.82 2.28
CA TRP A 159 8.67 -10.66 1.51
C TRP A 159 8.07 -11.05 0.16
N SER A 160 8.52 -12.15 -0.44
CA SER A 160 7.99 -12.64 -1.72
C SER A 160 6.55 -13.13 -1.54
N PHE A 161 6.27 -13.84 -0.45
CA PHE A 161 4.90 -14.22 -0.08
C PHE A 161 4.01 -12.99 0.14
N GLU A 162 4.49 -11.98 0.87
CA GLU A 162 3.69 -10.76 1.14
C GLU A 162 3.34 -10.01 -0.16
N ILE A 163 4.32 -9.86 -1.06
CA ILE A 163 4.11 -9.29 -2.39
C ILE A 163 3.06 -10.10 -3.18
N GLY A 164 3.13 -11.43 -3.13
CA GLY A 164 2.14 -12.31 -3.76
C GLY A 164 0.74 -12.20 -3.14
N LEU A 165 0.64 -11.93 -1.84
CA LEU A 165 -0.64 -11.64 -1.17
C LEU A 165 -1.27 -10.35 -1.71
N CYS A 166 -0.48 -9.28 -1.86
CA CYS A 166 -0.94 -8.03 -2.46
C CYS A 166 -1.48 -8.23 -3.87
N GLU A 167 -0.78 -9.00 -4.70
CA GLU A 167 -1.21 -9.32 -6.07
C GLU A 167 -2.55 -10.07 -6.09
N LYS A 168 -2.70 -11.10 -5.25
CA LYS A 168 -3.97 -11.83 -5.08
C LYS A 168 -5.12 -10.91 -4.65
N CYS A 169 -4.84 -9.93 -3.80
CA CYS A 169 -5.84 -8.96 -3.35
C CYS A 169 -6.21 -7.95 -4.45
N ALA A 170 -5.25 -7.54 -5.28
CA ALA A 170 -5.49 -6.68 -6.44
C ALA A 170 -6.27 -7.42 -7.54
N ASP A 171 -5.93 -8.68 -7.81
CA ASP A 171 -6.63 -9.52 -8.79
C ASP A 171 -8.13 -9.71 -8.45
N LYS A 172 -8.45 -9.78 -7.16
CA LYS A 172 -9.83 -9.97 -6.68
C LYS A 172 -10.66 -8.68 -6.66
N SER A 173 -10.03 -7.52 -6.77
CA SER A 173 -10.73 -6.25 -6.69
C SER A 173 -10.04 -5.20 -7.53
N THR A 174 -10.72 -4.76 -8.59
CA THR A 174 -10.23 -3.71 -9.48
C THR A 174 -9.83 -2.48 -8.67
N THR A 175 -8.71 -1.86 -9.05
CA THR A 175 -8.19 -0.62 -8.46
C THR A 175 -8.06 -0.69 -6.94
N ASN A 176 -7.51 -1.80 -6.43
CA ASN A 176 -7.28 -1.99 -4.99
C ASN A 176 -6.08 -1.19 -4.49
N TYR A 177 -6.29 0.09 -4.25
CA TYR A 177 -5.29 1.01 -3.71
C TYR A 177 -4.63 0.48 -2.42
N HIS A 178 -5.39 -0.14 -1.51
CA HIS A 178 -4.84 -0.65 -0.25
C HIS A 178 -3.83 -1.78 -0.45
N ALA A 179 -4.08 -2.69 -1.39
CA ALA A 179 -3.15 -3.77 -1.71
C ALA A 179 -1.86 -3.23 -2.33
N TRP A 180 -1.98 -2.29 -3.27
CA TRP A 180 -0.83 -1.66 -3.91
C TRP A 180 -0.02 -0.80 -2.94
N CYS A 181 -0.65 -0.03 -2.05
CA CYS A 181 0.06 0.70 -0.99
C CYS A 181 0.76 -0.22 0.00
N HIS A 182 0.15 -1.36 0.35
CA HIS A 182 0.84 -2.35 1.17
C HIS A 182 2.04 -2.96 0.43
N ARG A 183 1.94 -3.17 -0.89
CA ARG A 183 3.06 -3.63 -1.72
C ARG A 183 4.19 -2.60 -1.78
N GLN A 184 3.88 -1.32 -1.94
CA GLN A 184 4.87 -0.23 -1.85
C GLN A 184 5.61 -0.26 -0.51
N TRP A 185 4.86 -0.40 0.61
CA TRP A 185 5.45 -0.55 1.93
C TRP A 185 6.38 -1.77 2.03
N ALA A 186 5.99 -2.92 1.49
CA ALA A 186 6.82 -4.13 1.48
C ALA A 186 8.10 -3.94 0.65
N ILE A 187 8.00 -3.30 -0.54
CA ILE A 187 9.16 -2.98 -1.38
C ILE A 187 10.13 -2.03 -0.69
N MET A 188 9.64 -1.05 0.07
CA MET A 188 10.51 -0.18 0.88
C MET A 188 11.29 -0.94 1.95
N LYS A 189 10.77 -2.08 2.42
CA LYS A 189 11.48 -2.94 3.37
C LYS A 189 12.42 -3.91 2.66
N ALA A 190 12.07 -4.39 1.48
CA ALA A 190 12.81 -5.38 0.71
C ALA A 190 13.21 -4.85 -0.69
N PRO A 191 14.14 -3.88 -0.79
CA PRO A 191 14.50 -3.24 -2.06
C PRO A 191 15.12 -4.23 -3.07
N HIS A 192 15.72 -5.33 -2.61
CA HIS A 192 16.25 -6.40 -3.48
C HIS A 192 15.17 -7.05 -4.38
N LEU A 193 13.88 -6.84 -4.10
CA LEU A 193 12.77 -7.33 -4.91
C LEU A 193 12.35 -6.36 -6.03
N LEU A 194 12.89 -5.14 -6.07
CA LEU A 194 12.62 -4.14 -7.12
C LEU A 194 12.80 -4.72 -8.52
N LYS A 195 13.84 -5.55 -8.72
CA LYS A 195 14.16 -6.19 -9.99
C LYS A 195 13.00 -6.96 -10.64
N PHE A 196 12.08 -7.48 -9.82
CA PHE A 196 10.93 -8.24 -10.32
C PHE A 196 9.70 -7.36 -10.62
N GLU A 197 9.66 -6.13 -10.13
CA GLU A 197 8.44 -5.32 -10.12
C GLU A 197 8.06 -4.81 -11.50
N ILE A 198 9.03 -4.49 -12.36
CA ILE A 198 8.75 -4.08 -13.75
C ILE A 198 8.04 -5.19 -14.50
N PHE A 199 8.57 -6.42 -14.48
CA PHE A 199 7.93 -7.57 -15.13
C PHE A 199 6.56 -7.90 -14.53
N LYS A 200 6.46 -7.95 -13.19
CA LYS A 200 5.19 -8.30 -12.51
C LYS A 200 4.09 -7.28 -12.78
N THR A 201 4.40 -5.99 -12.71
CA THR A 201 3.42 -4.93 -12.97
C THR A 201 3.01 -4.86 -14.44
N GLU A 202 3.92 -5.10 -15.38
CA GLU A 202 3.55 -5.18 -16.79
C GLU A 202 2.58 -6.32 -17.05
N LYS A 203 2.89 -7.53 -16.56
CA LYS A 203 1.99 -8.70 -16.68
C LYS A 203 0.61 -8.39 -16.07
N PHE A 204 0.58 -7.71 -14.92
CA PHE A 204 -0.66 -7.31 -14.29
C PHE A 204 -1.43 -6.29 -15.12
N ILE A 205 -0.77 -5.25 -15.64
CA ILE A 205 -1.36 -4.21 -16.49
C ILE A 205 -1.97 -4.82 -17.76
N ARG A 206 -1.26 -5.75 -18.42
CA ARG A 206 -1.78 -6.43 -19.62
C ARG A 206 -3.08 -7.20 -19.35
N LYS A 207 -3.29 -7.67 -18.12
CA LYS A 207 -4.53 -8.31 -17.67
C LYS A 207 -5.59 -7.31 -17.20
N HIS A 208 -5.17 -6.19 -16.60
CA HIS A 208 -6.01 -5.18 -15.96
C HIS A 208 -5.67 -3.77 -16.47
N ILE A 209 -5.94 -3.52 -17.74
CA ILE A 209 -5.51 -2.30 -18.47
C ILE A 209 -6.01 -0.98 -17.87
N HIS A 210 -7.02 -0.99 -17.01
CA HIS A 210 -7.56 0.21 -16.35
C HIS A 210 -7.27 0.26 -14.85
N ASP A 211 -6.35 -0.56 -14.34
CA ASP A 211 -5.97 -0.51 -12.93
C ASP A 211 -5.03 0.67 -12.62
N TYR A 212 -5.62 1.83 -12.33
CA TYR A 212 -4.90 3.04 -11.94
C TYR A 212 -3.95 2.84 -10.74
N SER A 213 -4.27 1.92 -9.83
CA SER A 213 -3.44 1.66 -8.65
C SER A 213 -2.17 0.90 -9.01
N CYS A 214 -2.23 -0.02 -9.98
CA CYS A 214 -1.05 -0.69 -10.52
C CYS A 214 -0.14 0.29 -11.27
N TYR A 215 -0.69 1.18 -12.10
CA TYR A 215 0.10 2.22 -12.76
C TYR A 215 0.79 3.14 -11.76
N ASN A 216 0.09 3.58 -10.71
CA ASN A 216 0.70 4.36 -9.62
C ASN A 216 1.80 3.59 -8.89
N HIS A 217 1.65 2.27 -8.68
CA HIS A 217 2.71 1.43 -8.12
C HIS A 217 3.92 1.35 -9.06
N ARG A 218 3.72 1.20 -10.36
CA ARG A 218 4.81 1.19 -11.35
C ARG A 218 5.58 2.52 -11.38
N GLN A 219 4.87 3.64 -11.28
CA GLN A 219 5.48 4.98 -11.15
C GLN A 219 6.34 5.09 -9.87
N PHE A 220 5.82 4.59 -8.75
CA PHE A 220 6.58 4.50 -7.49
C PHE A 220 7.83 3.64 -7.63
N VAL A 221 7.74 2.48 -8.28
CA VAL A 221 8.88 1.57 -8.50
C VAL A 221 9.98 2.28 -9.28
N LEU A 222 9.64 2.95 -10.38
CA LEU A 222 10.63 3.67 -11.19
C LEU A 222 11.30 4.81 -10.41
N ALA A 223 10.51 5.61 -9.70
CA ALA A 223 11.04 6.67 -8.85
C ALA A 223 11.97 6.10 -7.75
N LYS A 224 11.59 4.96 -7.17
CA LYS A 224 12.40 4.31 -6.13
C LYS A 224 13.68 3.71 -6.69
N MET A 225 13.65 3.14 -7.89
CA MET A 225 14.86 2.64 -8.58
C MET A 225 15.87 3.77 -8.79
N SER A 226 15.43 4.92 -9.29
CA SER A 226 16.28 6.11 -9.43
C SER A 226 16.82 6.60 -8.07
N GLU A 227 15.98 6.70 -7.05
CA GLU A 227 16.38 7.16 -5.71
C GLU A 227 17.49 6.30 -5.08
N VAL A 228 17.44 4.98 -5.26
CA VAL A 228 18.41 4.05 -4.66
C VAL A 228 19.60 3.74 -5.58
N GLY A 229 19.66 4.34 -6.77
CA GLY A 229 20.71 4.04 -7.75
C GLY A 229 20.62 2.63 -8.33
N TYR A 230 19.42 2.06 -8.43
CA TYR A 230 19.21 0.72 -8.98
C TYR A 230 19.45 0.73 -10.50
N TYR A 231 20.13 -0.30 -10.99
CA TYR A 231 20.15 -0.73 -12.38
C TYR A 231 20.28 -2.24 -12.44
N ASP A 232 19.84 -2.84 -13.55
CA ASP A 232 20.02 -4.27 -13.78
C ASP A 232 21.38 -4.53 -14.45
N GLU A 233 22.26 -5.23 -13.75
CA GLU A 233 23.60 -5.57 -14.25
C GLU A 233 23.53 -6.61 -15.38
N ASP A 234 22.48 -7.43 -15.41
CA ASP A 234 22.31 -8.53 -16.37
C ASP A 234 21.67 -8.06 -17.70
N ASP A 235 21.13 -6.84 -17.76
CA ASP A 235 20.40 -6.31 -18.94
C ASP A 235 21.33 -5.83 -20.07
N GLY A 236 22.63 -6.19 -20.01
CA GLY A 236 23.61 -5.91 -21.05
C GLY A 236 23.88 -4.42 -21.30
N ARG A 237 23.37 -3.53 -20.44
CA ARG A 237 23.40 -2.05 -20.59
C ARG A 237 22.80 -1.60 -21.92
N ASN A 238 21.77 -2.30 -22.38
CA ASN A 238 21.05 -1.91 -23.59
C ASN A 238 20.05 -0.80 -23.28
N PHE A 239 20.28 0.40 -23.83
CA PHE A 239 19.38 1.55 -23.68
C PHE A 239 18.52 1.78 -24.94
N GLU A 240 18.24 0.73 -25.72
CA GLU A 240 17.54 0.77 -27.01
C GLU A 240 16.29 1.65 -27.02
N GLU A 241 15.45 1.57 -25.98
CA GLU A 241 14.23 2.37 -25.92
C GLU A 241 14.51 3.85 -25.72
N LEU A 242 15.53 4.18 -24.94
CA LEU A 242 15.98 5.55 -24.76
C LEU A 242 16.59 6.12 -26.05
N PHE A 243 17.45 5.35 -26.74
CA PHE A 243 18.01 5.73 -28.04
C PHE A 243 16.89 5.99 -29.05
N ARG A 244 15.94 5.06 -29.15
CA ARG A 244 14.79 5.16 -30.06
C ARG A 244 13.92 6.38 -29.75
N TYR A 245 13.64 6.64 -28.47
CA TYR A 245 12.87 7.80 -28.05
C TYR A 245 13.59 9.11 -28.36
N ALA A 246 14.89 9.19 -28.08
CA ALA A 246 15.70 10.37 -28.36
C ALA A 246 15.83 10.63 -29.88
N GLY A 247 16.07 9.59 -30.69
CA GLY A 247 16.14 9.69 -32.15
C GLY A 247 14.84 10.22 -32.76
N GLN A 248 13.69 9.72 -32.30
CA GLN A 248 12.37 10.20 -32.74
C GLN A 248 12.14 11.69 -32.43
N LEU A 249 12.63 12.18 -31.30
CA LEU A 249 12.48 13.58 -30.90
C LEU A 249 13.45 14.50 -31.65
N LEU A 250 14.65 14.02 -31.94
CA LEU A 250 15.74 14.79 -32.54
C LEU A 250 15.80 14.65 -34.07
N ASN A 251 14.74 14.10 -34.70
CA ASN A 251 14.63 13.88 -36.15
C ASN A 251 15.82 13.08 -36.72
N ASP A 252 16.14 11.94 -36.12
CA ASP A 252 17.24 11.04 -36.52
C ASP A 252 18.63 11.71 -36.52
N ALA A 253 18.87 12.65 -35.61
CA ALA A 253 20.24 13.00 -35.25
C ALA A 253 21.01 11.71 -34.91
N THR A 254 22.23 11.54 -35.44
CA THR A 254 23.04 10.34 -35.23
C THR A 254 23.42 10.24 -33.75
N ILE A 255 22.72 9.36 -33.03
CA ILE A 255 23.06 8.97 -31.65
C ILE A 255 23.59 7.54 -31.74
N ASP A 256 24.91 7.41 -31.88
CA ASP A 256 25.53 6.10 -32.16
C ASP A 256 26.00 5.41 -30.88
N ASN A 257 26.25 6.19 -29.82
CA ASN A 257 26.77 5.67 -28.56
C ASN A 257 26.21 6.44 -27.33
N VAL A 258 26.57 5.95 -26.14
CA VAL A 258 26.11 6.51 -24.87
C VAL A 258 26.63 7.94 -24.64
N ASP A 259 27.83 8.28 -25.11
CA ASP A 259 28.39 9.62 -24.97
C ASP A 259 27.62 10.65 -25.83
N ASP A 260 27.24 10.26 -27.05
CA ASP A 260 26.35 11.08 -27.89
C ASP A 260 25.02 11.30 -27.18
N LEU A 261 24.42 10.23 -26.65
CA LEU A 261 23.16 10.31 -25.92
C LEU A 261 23.26 11.23 -24.70
N LEU A 262 24.34 11.12 -23.91
CA LEU A 262 24.58 11.98 -22.76
C LEU A 262 24.76 13.44 -23.12
N SER A 263 25.39 13.74 -24.27
CA SER A 263 25.53 15.11 -24.76
C SER A 263 24.16 15.80 -24.97
N TRP A 264 23.13 15.02 -25.30
CA TRP A 264 21.75 15.52 -25.45
C TRP A 264 20.99 15.57 -24.13
N LEU A 265 21.09 14.52 -23.31
CA LEU A 265 20.34 14.37 -22.06
C LEU A 265 20.85 15.30 -20.96
N ALA A 266 22.18 15.48 -20.86
CA ALA A 266 22.85 16.21 -19.80
C ALA A 266 24.08 16.99 -20.30
N PRO A 267 23.91 17.98 -21.19
CA PRO A 267 25.00 18.69 -21.87
C PRO A 267 25.95 19.46 -20.94
N SER A 268 25.52 19.80 -19.74
CA SER A 268 26.28 20.62 -18.78
C SER A 268 27.31 19.83 -17.96
N ILE A 269 27.42 18.51 -18.16
CA ILE A 269 28.26 17.62 -17.35
C ILE A 269 29.44 17.11 -18.16
N LEU A 270 30.65 17.26 -17.63
CA LEU A 270 31.85 16.65 -18.18
C LEU A 270 31.99 15.20 -17.66
N ARG A 271 32.32 14.27 -18.55
CA ARG A 271 32.43 12.83 -18.24
C ARG A 271 33.40 12.53 -17.10
N GLU A 272 34.47 13.32 -16.97
CA GLU A 272 35.52 13.13 -15.96
C GLU A 272 35.06 13.29 -14.50
N GLY A 273 33.86 13.87 -14.25
CA GLY A 273 33.31 14.07 -12.91
C GLY A 273 32.12 13.19 -12.55
N MET A 274 31.78 12.20 -13.39
CA MET A 274 30.56 11.40 -13.23
C MET A 274 30.78 10.14 -12.41
N ASN A 275 29.81 9.84 -11.54
CA ASN A 275 29.76 8.57 -10.85
C ASN A 275 29.13 7.50 -11.75
N GLU A 276 29.92 6.51 -12.19
CA GLU A 276 29.50 5.44 -13.12
C GLU A 276 28.26 4.68 -12.65
N ILE A 277 28.15 4.38 -11.34
CA ILE A 277 26.97 3.69 -10.78
C ILE A 277 25.71 4.55 -10.96
N ARG A 278 25.82 5.84 -10.67
CA ARG A 278 24.70 6.78 -10.81
C ARG A 278 24.34 7.00 -12.27
N LEU A 279 25.34 7.05 -13.16
CA LEU A 279 25.14 7.13 -14.60
C LEU A 279 24.37 5.91 -15.13
N HIS A 280 24.78 4.71 -14.74
CA HIS A 280 24.06 3.49 -15.13
C HIS A 280 22.63 3.47 -14.63
N SER A 281 22.39 3.83 -13.36
CA SER A 281 21.03 3.93 -12.83
C SER A 281 20.19 4.99 -13.54
N PHE A 282 20.78 6.14 -13.84
CA PHE A 282 20.12 7.22 -14.58
C PHE A 282 19.67 6.76 -15.96
N LEU A 283 20.58 6.20 -16.76
CA LEU A 283 20.27 5.70 -18.11
C LEU A 283 19.29 4.54 -18.07
N PHE A 284 19.44 3.61 -17.12
CA PHE A 284 18.51 2.50 -16.92
C PHE A 284 17.09 2.99 -16.62
N CYS A 285 16.93 3.92 -15.69
CA CYS A 285 15.62 4.46 -15.34
C CYS A 285 14.99 5.26 -16.49
N LEU A 286 15.79 6.04 -17.23
CA LEU A 286 15.30 6.74 -18.42
C LEU A 286 14.88 5.76 -19.53
N ASN A 287 15.62 4.67 -19.72
CA ASN A 287 15.27 3.61 -20.66
C ASN A 287 13.96 2.92 -20.28
N LEU A 288 13.75 2.62 -18.99
CA LEU A 288 12.46 2.09 -18.52
C LEU A 288 11.31 3.08 -18.71
N ALA A 289 11.54 4.39 -18.50
CA ALA A 289 10.53 5.40 -18.77
C ALA A 289 10.18 5.46 -20.27
N ALA A 290 11.18 5.42 -21.16
CA ALA A 290 10.98 5.37 -22.60
C ALA A 290 10.26 4.10 -23.06
N TYR A 291 10.60 2.95 -22.46
CA TYR A 291 9.86 1.70 -22.65
C TYR A 291 8.39 1.86 -22.27
N ASP A 292 8.10 2.48 -21.12
CA ASP A 292 6.71 2.69 -20.68
C ASP A 292 5.94 3.68 -21.57
N LEU A 293 6.61 4.67 -22.18
CA LEU A 293 6.01 5.52 -23.20
C LEU A 293 5.58 4.69 -24.42
N ARG A 294 6.46 3.82 -24.94
CA ARG A 294 6.13 2.88 -26.02
C ARG A 294 4.98 1.97 -25.63
N PHE A 295 5.06 1.38 -24.44
CA PHE A 295 4.06 0.45 -23.93
C PHE A 295 2.68 1.11 -23.81
N CYS A 296 2.61 2.38 -23.40
CA CYS A 296 1.36 3.13 -23.39
C CYS A 296 0.76 3.28 -24.80
N GLU A 297 1.58 3.57 -25.81
CA GLU A 297 1.12 3.68 -27.20
C GLU A 297 0.70 2.30 -27.78
N GLU A 298 1.40 1.22 -27.44
CA GLU A 298 0.99 -0.16 -27.78
C GLU A 298 -0.39 -0.48 -27.18
N LEU A 299 -0.59 -0.24 -25.88
CA LEU A 299 -1.88 -0.46 -25.23
C LEU A 299 -2.98 0.42 -25.82
N ARG A 300 -2.67 1.67 -26.16
CA ARG A 300 -3.62 2.58 -26.81
C ARG A 300 -4.02 2.08 -28.20
N ALA A 301 -3.07 1.57 -28.99
CA ALA A 301 -3.35 1.01 -30.31
C ALA A 301 -4.24 -0.24 -30.23
N LEU A 302 -4.05 -1.08 -29.21
CA LEU A 302 -4.81 -2.33 -29.02
C LEU A 302 -6.19 -2.11 -28.39
N TYR A 303 -6.31 -1.21 -27.42
CA TYR A 303 -7.50 -1.09 -26.56
C TYR A 303 -8.20 0.28 -26.66
N GLY A 304 -7.67 1.21 -27.47
CA GLY A 304 -8.21 2.56 -27.60
C GLY A 304 -7.74 3.52 -26.51
N GLU A 305 -8.37 4.70 -26.46
CA GLU A 305 -7.97 5.75 -25.51
C GLU A 305 -8.36 5.39 -24.06
N SER A 306 -7.44 5.62 -23.13
CA SER A 306 -7.70 5.48 -21.71
C SER A 306 -6.99 6.56 -20.91
N HIS A 307 -7.68 7.11 -19.91
CA HIS A 307 -7.08 8.02 -18.94
C HIS A 307 -5.97 7.34 -18.13
N ALA A 308 -6.00 6.02 -17.94
CA ALA A 308 -4.95 5.29 -17.24
C ALA A 308 -3.63 5.38 -18.01
N PHE A 309 -3.67 5.11 -19.32
CA PHE A 309 -2.51 5.17 -20.20
C PHE A 309 -1.96 6.59 -20.29
N GLU A 310 -2.83 7.59 -20.53
CA GLU A 310 -2.40 8.97 -20.66
C GLU A 310 -1.81 9.53 -19.35
N ASN A 311 -2.38 9.19 -18.19
CA ASN A 311 -1.82 9.59 -16.91
C ASN A 311 -0.46 8.93 -16.64
N HIS A 312 -0.30 7.66 -17.03
CA HIS A 312 0.96 6.96 -16.87
C HIS A 312 2.05 7.54 -17.78
N ARG A 313 1.73 7.76 -19.06
CA ARG A 313 2.59 8.40 -20.04
C ARG A 313 3.04 9.79 -19.60
N ARG A 314 2.12 10.62 -19.10
CA ARG A 314 2.41 11.95 -18.53
C ARG A 314 3.44 11.87 -17.41
N PHE A 315 3.30 10.91 -16.51
CA PHE A 315 4.31 10.69 -15.48
C PHE A 315 5.67 10.33 -16.08
N MET A 316 5.73 9.45 -17.08
CA MET A 316 7.00 9.06 -17.71
C MET A 316 7.70 10.23 -18.38
N VAL A 317 6.96 11.08 -19.11
CA VAL A 317 7.50 12.33 -19.67
C VAL A 317 8.02 13.23 -18.56
N LYS A 318 7.23 13.45 -17.51
CA LYS A 318 7.66 14.27 -16.37
C LYS A 318 8.91 13.71 -15.71
N PHE A 319 8.97 12.40 -15.50
CA PHE A 319 10.10 11.71 -14.90
C PHE A 319 11.38 11.93 -15.73
N ILE A 320 11.31 11.75 -17.05
CA ILE A 320 12.45 12.00 -17.95
C ILE A 320 12.91 13.47 -17.84
N VAL A 321 11.98 14.43 -17.88
CA VAL A 321 12.28 15.87 -17.76
C VAL A 321 12.92 16.20 -16.41
N ASP A 322 12.37 15.69 -15.30
CA ASP A 322 12.89 15.89 -13.94
C ASP A 322 14.33 15.36 -13.81
N GLN A 323 14.57 14.14 -14.30
CA GLN A 323 15.88 13.50 -14.23
C GLN A 323 16.91 14.27 -15.07
N CYS A 324 16.57 14.67 -16.31
CA CYS A 324 17.49 15.43 -17.16
C CYS A 324 17.84 16.81 -16.56
N ARG A 325 16.85 17.53 -16.00
CA ARG A 325 17.11 18.81 -15.29
C ARG A 325 17.94 18.62 -14.02
N GLY A 326 17.72 17.52 -13.30
CA GLY A 326 18.46 17.16 -12.10
C GLY A 326 19.81 16.46 -12.36
N ALA A 327 20.20 16.24 -13.61
CA ALA A 327 21.35 15.43 -13.97
C ALA A 327 22.66 15.94 -13.36
N ALA A 328 22.90 17.26 -13.41
CA ALA A 328 24.13 17.87 -12.89
C ALA A 328 24.34 17.62 -11.38
N CYS A 329 23.24 17.63 -10.61
CA CYS A 329 23.28 17.37 -9.17
C CYS A 329 23.34 15.87 -8.85
N SER A 330 22.59 15.06 -9.59
CA SER A 330 22.47 13.62 -9.32
C SER A 330 23.69 12.82 -9.75
N LEU A 331 24.30 13.16 -10.89
CA LEU A 331 25.38 12.38 -11.50
C LEU A 331 26.78 12.68 -10.95
N THR A 332 26.94 13.75 -10.14
CA THR A 332 28.22 14.14 -9.54
C THR A 332 28.32 13.77 -8.05
N ASP A 333 29.51 13.44 -7.56
CA ASP A 333 29.72 12.99 -6.16
C ASP A 333 29.41 14.07 -5.10
N ALA A 334 29.38 15.35 -5.51
CA ALA A 334 29.04 16.49 -4.66
C ALA A 334 27.58 16.46 -4.13
N GLY A 335 26.71 15.63 -4.71
CA GLY A 335 25.30 15.49 -4.33
C GLY A 335 24.99 14.59 -3.12
N SER A 336 25.99 14.20 -2.30
CA SER A 336 25.77 13.24 -1.19
C SER A 336 25.08 13.84 0.06
N GLY A 337 24.48 15.03 -0.05
CA GLY A 337 23.78 15.68 1.07
C GLY A 337 22.50 16.40 0.62
N GLY A 338 21.35 15.76 0.85
CA GLY A 338 20.12 16.49 1.14
C GLY A 338 19.32 17.06 -0.04
N ASN A 339 18.61 16.18 -0.75
CA ASN A 339 17.15 16.25 -0.90
C ASN A 339 16.75 15.10 -1.82
N GLY A 340 16.72 13.89 -1.25
CA GLY A 340 15.96 12.82 -1.88
C GLY A 340 14.55 13.36 -2.12
N VAL A 341 14.02 13.14 -3.32
CA VAL A 341 12.61 13.34 -3.63
C VAL A 341 11.82 12.27 -2.88
N THR A 342 11.90 12.30 -1.55
CA THR A 342 11.20 11.39 -0.65
C THR A 342 9.76 11.83 -0.63
N GLY A 343 8.90 11.07 -1.31
CA GLY A 343 7.45 11.20 -1.17
C GLY A 343 6.83 12.47 -1.74
N GLN A 344 7.45 13.14 -2.72
CA GLN A 344 6.68 14.09 -3.52
C GLN A 344 5.61 13.31 -4.30
N GLN A 345 4.38 13.83 -4.27
CA GLN A 345 3.30 13.35 -5.12
C GLN A 345 3.83 13.26 -6.56
N PRO A 346 3.37 12.30 -7.39
CA PRO A 346 3.78 12.13 -8.80
C PRO A 346 3.67 13.41 -9.67
N MET A 347 3.03 14.44 -9.13
CA MET A 347 2.61 15.69 -9.74
C MET A 347 3.01 16.88 -8.87
N SER A 348 4.23 16.91 -8.31
CA SER A 348 4.76 18.14 -7.72
C SER A 348 5.02 19.19 -8.82
N LYS A 349 4.74 20.46 -8.52
CA LYS A 349 4.99 21.58 -9.44
C LYS A 349 6.50 21.77 -9.58
N ILE A 350 7.00 21.84 -10.81
CA ILE A 350 8.39 22.22 -11.10
C ILE A 350 8.45 23.74 -11.33
N THR A 351 9.60 24.33 -11.00
CA THR A 351 10.06 25.67 -11.39
C THR A 351 10.01 25.84 -12.93
N LYS A 352 9.86 27.09 -13.40
CA LYS A 352 9.73 27.42 -14.83
C LYS A 352 10.88 26.85 -15.67
N LEU A 353 10.61 26.58 -16.96
CA LEU A 353 11.64 26.41 -17.99
C LEU A 353 12.61 27.60 -17.92
N ASP A 354 13.91 27.33 -17.79
CA ASP A 354 14.95 28.33 -18.02
C ASP A 354 15.43 28.23 -19.48
N ASP A 355 15.92 29.34 -20.04
CA ASP A 355 16.44 29.43 -21.42
C ASP A 355 17.68 28.55 -21.67
N GLN A 356 18.21 27.91 -20.62
CA GLN A 356 19.37 27.00 -20.63
C GLN A 356 19.00 25.51 -20.78
N ASP A 357 17.72 25.17 -20.95
CA ASP A 357 17.29 23.77 -21.12
C ASP A 357 17.88 23.14 -22.41
N SER A 358 18.27 21.86 -22.31
CA SER A 358 18.95 21.15 -23.40
C SER A 358 18.09 21.05 -24.66
N VAL A 359 18.73 20.85 -25.82
CA VAL A 359 18.03 20.65 -27.10
C VAL A 359 17.03 19.49 -27.01
N PHE A 360 17.38 18.43 -26.26
CA PHE A 360 16.49 17.31 -25.98
C PHE A 360 15.22 17.73 -25.22
N LEU A 361 15.35 18.52 -24.15
CA LEU A 361 14.19 19.04 -23.40
C LEU A 361 13.30 19.95 -24.26
N ARG A 362 13.91 20.74 -25.16
CA ARG A 362 13.17 21.57 -26.12
C ARG A 362 12.43 20.71 -27.16
N ALA A 363 13.01 19.60 -27.58
CA ALA A 363 12.34 18.62 -28.45
C ALA A 363 11.15 17.95 -27.75
N ILE A 364 11.28 17.56 -26.47
CA ILE A 364 10.16 17.07 -25.66
C ILE A 364 9.06 18.14 -25.57
N LYS A 365 9.42 19.41 -25.29
CA LYS A 365 8.46 20.53 -25.27
C LYS A 365 7.67 20.60 -26.56
N ASN A 366 8.35 20.60 -27.71
CA ASN A 366 7.70 20.68 -29.01
C ASN A 366 6.76 19.50 -29.27
N SER A 367 7.20 18.28 -28.96
CA SER A 367 6.40 17.06 -29.10
C SER A 367 5.12 17.09 -28.25
N GLU A 368 5.22 17.42 -26.95
CA GLU A 368 4.06 17.49 -26.06
C GLU A 368 3.10 18.64 -26.42
N MET A 369 3.63 19.78 -26.86
CA MET A 369 2.81 20.94 -27.24
C MET A 369 1.99 20.72 -28.52
N ASN A 370 2.42 19.81 -29.38
CA ASN A 370 1.69 19.40 -30.58
C ASN A 370 0.47 18.51 -30.29
N ARG A 371 0.33 17.97 -29.07
CA ARG A 371 -0.81 17.12 -28.71
C ARG A 371 -2.08 17.98 -28.51
N THR A 372 -3.18 17.54 -29.12
CA THR A 372 -4.43 18.32 -29.26
C THR A 372 -5.37 18.25 -28.05
N ALA A 373 -5.06 17.43 -27.04
CA ALA A 373 -5.95 17.23 -25.89
C ALA A 373 -6.15 18.55 -25.09
N PRO A 374 -7.40 18.99 -24.83
CA PRO A 374 -7.69 20.34 -24.30
C PRO A 374 -7.01 20.66 -22.97
N GLN A 375 -6.90 19.68 -22.08
CA GLN A 375 -6.29 19.83 -20.75
C GLN A 375 -4.79 19.57 -20.73
N HIS A 376 -4.21 19.08 -21.84
CA HIS A 376 -2.81 18.68 -21.89
C HIS A 376 -1.87 19.87 -21.85
N LYS A 377 -2.16 20.94 -22.61
CA LYS A 377 -1.37 22.18 -22.55
C LYS A 377 -1.31 22.79 -21.14
N LYS A 378 -2.44 22.76 -20.40
CA LYS A 378 -2.49 23.18 -18.99
C LYS A 378 -1.64 22.28 -18.10
N TRP A 379 -1.63 20.98 -18.36
CA TRP A 379 -0.77 20.03 -17.66
C TRP A 379 0.73 20.30 -17.92
N CYS A 380 1.13 20.49 -19.19
CA CYS A 380 2.52 20.83 -19.56
C CYS A 380 2.98 22.10 -18.83
N LYS A 381 2.15 23.14 -18.80
CA LYS A 381 2.44 24.37 -18.06
C LYS A 381 2.61 24.14 -16.56
N LEU A 382 1.68 23.41 -15.93
CA LEU A 382 1.67 23.23 -14.47
C LEU A 382 2.78 22.30 -13.96
N PHE A 383 3.13 21.28 -14.73
CA PHE A 383 3.97 20.18 -14.25
C PHE A 383 5.30 20.02 -14.96
N LEU A 384 5.46 20.60 -16.16
CA LEU A 384 6.74 20.63 -16.89
C LEU A 384 7.33 22.05 -16.97
N GLY A 385 6.56 23.08 -16.62
CA GLY A 385 6.96 24.48 -16.81
C GLY A 385 6.98 24.90 -18.27
N PHE A 386 6.27 24.18 -19.15
CA PHE A 386 6.21 24.44 -20.59
C PHE A 386 5.19 25.54 -20.87
N ASP A 387 5.63 26.79 -20.92
CA ASP A 387 4.79 27.92 -21.30
C ASP A 387 4.57 27.98 -22.83
N ILE A 388 3.37 28.44 -23.20
CA ILE A 388 3.00 28.84 -24.57
C ILE A 388 3.46 30.29 -24.70
N GLU A 389 4.39 30.55 -25.62
CA GLU A 389 4.71 31.93 -26.04
C GLU A 389 3.52 32.60 -26.71
#